data_AF-A0AAV5EKV5-F1
#
_entry.id   AF-A0AAV5EKV5-F1
#
_cell.length_a   1.000
_cell.length_b   1.000
_cell.length_c   1.000
_cell.angle_alpha   90.00
_cell.angle_beta   90.00
_cell.angle_gamma   90.00
#
_symmetry.space_group_name_H-M   'P 1'
#
loop_
_entity.id
_entity.type
_entity.pdbx_description
1 polymer ?
#
loop_
_entity_poly.entity_id
_entity_poly.type
_entity_poly.pdbx_seq_one_letter_code
_entity_poly.pdbx_strand_id
1 'polypeptide(L)' 'MDRARKSMFWKGVAECSGGDCQVAWDRACRSQEDGGLGVKDLYTQNLCLLLKFLHKVVTRDNAPWVR' A
#
# COMPACT_ATOMS: atom_id res chain seq x y z
N MET A 1 1.91 -0.93 9.88
CA MET A 1 1.08 -1.89 9.11
C MET A 1 1.92 -2.65 8.08
N ASP A 2 2.73 -1.99 7.25
CA ASP A 2 3.56 -2.71 6.26
C ASP A 2 4.63 -3.62 6.85
N ARG A 3 5.20 -3.31 8.02
CA ARG A 3 6.19 -4.18 8.68
C ARG A 3 5.68 -5.60 8.90
N ALA A 4 4.44 -5.75 9.40
CA ALA A 4 3.83 -7.06 9.65
C ALA A 4 3.48 -7.80 8.35
N ARG A 5 3.11 -7.06 7.28
CA ARG A 5 2.85 -7.66 5.96
C ARG A 5 4.15 -8.14 5.32
N LYS A 6 5.20 -7.32 5.38
CA LYS A 6 6.56 -7.69 4.94
C LYS A 6 7.05 -8.93 5.67
N SER A 7 6.87 -8.98 6.98
CA SER A 7 7.34 -10.11 7.78
C SER A 7 6.55 -11.39 7.51
N MET A 8 5.23 -11.29 7.38
CA MET A 8 4.38 -12.42 7.01
C MET A 8 4.67 -12.90 5.59
N PHE A 9 4.95 -11.98 4.65
CA PHE A 9 5.25 -12.31 3.26
C PHE A 9 6.60 -13.01 3.10
N TRP A 10 7.65 -12.53 3.79
CA TRP A 10 9.00 -13.08 3.63
C TRP A 10 9.33 -14.22 4.59
N LYS A 11 8.75 -14.23 5.79
CA LYS A 11 9.17 -15.12 6.87
C LYS A 11 8.00 -15.88 7.52
N GLY A 12 6.75 -15.51 7.23
CA GLY A 12 5.56 -16.13 7.82
C GLY A 12 5.37 -15.85 9.32
N VAL A 13 6.17 -14.96 9.90
CA VAL A 13 6.16 -14.61 11.34
C VAL A 13 6.01 -13.11 11.54
N ALA A 14 5.66 -12.68 12.76
CA ALA A 14 5.33 -11.29 13.07
C ALA A 14 6.50 -10.30 12.94
N GLU A 15 7.74 -10.79 12.97
CA GLU A 15 8.95 -9.98 12.82
C GLU A 15 9.83 -10.49 11.69
N CYS A 16 10.30 -9.57 10.85
CA CYS A 16 11.41 -9.84 9.93
C CYS A 16 12.45 -8.73 10.04
N SER A 17 13.70 -9.13 9.91
CA SER A 17 14.85 -8.25 9.79
C SER A 17 15.13 -7.93 8.31
N GLY A 18 15.96 -6.92 8.03
CA GLY A 18 16.29 -6.54 6.66
C GLY A 18 16.93 -7.66 5.84
N GLY A 19 17.65 -8.58 6.48
CA GLY A 19 18.28 -9.75 5.82
C GLY A 19 17.29 -10.86 5.46
N ASP A 20 16.08 -10.83 6.00
CA ASP A 20 15.02 -11.81 5.67
C ASP A 20 14.26 -11.44 4.38
N CYS A 21 14.35 -10.19 3.94
CA CYS A 21 13.67 -9.71 2.73
C CYS A 21 14.48 -10.10 1.48
N GLN A 22 14.02 -11.11 0.72
CA GLN A 22 14.71 -11.54 -0.50
C GLN A 22 14.60 -10.52 -1.64
N VAL A 23 13.56 -9.69 -1.65
CA VAL A 23 13.36 -8.62 -2.64
C VAL A 23 13.05 -7.32 -1.92
N ALA A 24 13.66 -6.23 -2.41
CA ALA A 24 13.36 -4.90 -1.93
C ALA A 24 11.86 -4.59 -2.11
N TRP A 25 11.23 -4.00 -1.10
CA TRP A 25 9.77 -3.87 -1.06
C TRP A 25 9.22 -3.00 -2.21
N ASP A 26 9.97 -1.98 -2.62
CA ASP A 26 9.69 -1.16 -3.80
C ASP A 26 9.60 -1.99 -5.08
N ARG A 27 10.48 -2.99 -5.25
CA ARG A 27 10.42 -3.95 -6.38
C ARG A 27 9.25 -4.90 -6.26
N ALA A 28 8.94 -5.39 -5.05
CA ALA A 28 7.78 -6.25 -4.83
C ALA A 28 6.46 -5.53 -5.19
N CYS A 29 6.41 -4.21 -5.01
CA CYS A 29 5.24 -3.40 -5.32
C CYS A 29 5.10 -3.00 -6.80
N ARG A 30 6.12 -3.20 -7.64
CA ARG A 30 6.00 -2.95 -9.09
C ARG A 30 4.99 -3.91 -9.72
N SER A 31 4.42 -3.50 -10.84
CA SER A 31 3.54 -4.34 -11.65
C SER A 31 4.29 -5.60 -12.13
N GLN A 32 3.54 -6.65 -12.47
CA GLN A 32 4.14 -7.90 -12.98
C GLN A 32 4.80 -7.69 -14.35
N GLU A 33 4.25 -6.80 -15.17
CA GLU A 33 4.84 -6.37 -16.45
C GLU A 33 6.21 -5.68 -16.28
N ASP A 34 6.41 -4.95 -15.18
CA ASP A 34 7.70 -4.32 -14.82
C ASP A 34 8.63 -5.25 -14.02
N GLY A 35 8.32 -6.54 -13.94
CA GLY A 35 9.12 -7.54 -13.23
C GLY A 35 8.98 -7.50 -11.69
N GLY A 36 7.93 -6.88 -11.18
CA GLY A 36 7.56 -6.91 -9.76
C GLY A 36 6.59 -8.03 -9.39
N LEU A 37 6.21 -8.09 -8.11
CA LEU A 37 5.22 -9.07 -7.63
C LEU A 37 3.77 -8.57 -7.71
N GLY A 38 3.55 -7.30 -8.08
CA GLY A 38 2.22 -6.69 -8.13
C GLY A 38 1.60 -6.44 -6.76
N VAL A 39 2.42 -6.43 -5.68
CA VAL A 39 1.91 -6.18 -4.33
C VAL A 39 1.47 -4.73 -4.22
N LYS A 40 0.21 -4.47 -3.83
CA LYS A 40 -0.25 -3.09 -3.64
C LYS A 40 0.52 -2.39 -2.53
N ASP A 41 1.12 -1.26 -2.86
CA ASP A 41 1.69 -0.34 -1.88
C ASP A 41 0.55 0.39 -1.13
N LEU A 42 0.42 0.10 0.17
CA LEU A 42 -0.59 0.71 1.03
C LEU A 42 -0.35 2.21 1.22
N TYR A 43 0.91 2.65 1.23
CA TYR A 43 1.21 4.06 1.40
C TYR A 43 0.61 4.85 0.24
N THR A 44 0.96 4.44 -0.98
CA THR A 44 0.40 5.02 -2.21
C THR A 44 -1.12 4.88 -2.29
N GLN A 45 -1.67 3.71 -1.96
CA GLN A 45 -3.12 3.50 -1.96
C GLN A 45 -3.85 4.44 -0.98
N ASN A 46 -3.34 4.57 0.24
CA ASN A 46 -3.92 5.43 1.26
C ASN A 46 -3.83 6.91 0.86
N LEU A 47 -2.70 7.34 0.29
CA LEU A 47 -2.56 8.69 -0.24
C LEU A 47 -3.60 8.96 -1.34
N CYS A 48 -3.77 8.04 -2.29
CA CYS A 48 -4.79 8.14 -3.33
C CYS A 48 -6.21 8.19 -2.76
N LEU A 49 -6.51 7.42 -1.71
CA LEU A 49 -7.80 7.45 -1.03
C LEU A 49 -8.05 8.79 -0.32
N LEU A 50 -7.04 9.34 0.36
CA LEU A 50 -7.11 10.64 0.99
C LEU A 50 -7.30 11.77 -0.03
N LEU A 51 -6.58 11.72 -1.15
CA LEU A 51 -6.77 12.68 -2.25
C LEU A 51 -8.16 12.58 -2.86
N LYS A 52 -8.66 11.36 -3.09
CA LYS A 52 -10.03 11.13 -3.57
C LYS A 52 -11.07 11.65 -2.58
N PHE A 53 -10.83 11.48 -1.29
CA PHE A 53 -11.68 12.01 -0.22
C PHE A 53 -11.67 13.53 -0.21
N LEU A 54 -10.49 14.16 -0.23
CA LEU A 54 -10.33 15.61 -0.31
C LEU A 54 -11.04 16.18 -1.54
N HIS A 55 -10.87 15.54 -2.70
CA HIS A 55 -11.55 15.94 -3.92
C HIS A 55 -13.08 15.91 -3.75
N LYS A 56 -13.65 14.85 -3.15
CA LYS A 56 -15.09 14.79 -2.86
C LYS A 56 -15.57 15.92 -1.96
N VAL A 57 -14.77 16.29 -0.95
CA VAL A 57 -15.08 17.41 -0.04
C VAL A 57 -15.07 18.74 -0.79
N VAL A 58 -14.03 19.01 -1.59
CA VAL A 58 -13.87 20.28 -2.33
C VAL A 58 -14.94 20.42 -3.41
N THR A 59 -15.22 19.36 -4.16
CA THR A 59 -16.20 19.37 -5.25
C THR A 59 -17.65 19.41 -4.74
N ARG A 60 -17.87 19.27 -3.41
CA ARG A 60 -19.20 19.10 -2.79
C ARG A 60 -20.02 18.05 -3.53
N ASP A 61 -19.33 17.03 -4.03
CA ASP A 61 -19.96 15.87 -4.61
C ASP A 61 -20.84 15.30 -3.51
N ASN A 62 -22.13 15.02 -3.79
CA ASN A 62 -23.19 14.66 -2.81
C ASN A 62 -22.86 13.35 -2.07
N ALA A 63 -21.78 13.36 -1.30
CA ALA A 63 -21.32 12.27 -0.51
C ALA A 63 -22.17 12.28 0.75
N PRO A 64 -22.80 11.14 1.11
CA PRO A 64 -23.84 11.09 2.14
C PRO A 64 -23.37 11.46 3.56
N TRP A 65 -22.08 11.75 3.74
CA TRP A 65 -21.43 12.12 4.99
C TRP A 65 -21.00 13.61 5.03
N VAL A 66 -21.20 14.36 3.96
CA VAL A 66 -21.05 15.83 3.93
C VAL A 66 -22.45 16.42 4.16
N ARG A 67 -22.64 17.06 5.32
CA ARG A 67 -23.92 17.69 5.73
C ARG A 67 -23.90 19.19 5.46
#